data_AF-A0A0M3I5L6-F1
#
_entry.id   AF-A0A0M3I5L6-F1
#
_cell.length_a   1.000
_cell.length_b   1.000
_cell.length_c   1.000
_cell.angle_alpha   90.00
_cell.angle_beta   90.00
_cell.angle_gamma   90.00
#
_symmetry.space_group_name_H-M   'P 1'
#
loop_
_entity.id
_entity.type
_entity.pdbx_description
1 polymer ?
#
loop_
_entity_poly.entity_id
_entity_poly.type
_entity_poly.pdbx_seq_one_letter_code
_entity_poly.pdbx_strand_id
1 'polypeptide(L)'
;MGVLIEFGMNSPGSSILRMSLGITIALISSCGLLTNAIVLVAFIYKSIRLREFSVVLLCALTIVNMAQLILYIGYLVPSIFISQFLFGDNVSNEVNRLVGLLQLWLWYFTLCIILTFAMLR
;
A
#
# COMPACT_ATOMS: atom_id res chain seq x y z
N MET A 1 -14.88 -29.12 13.00
CA MET A 1 -14.75 -27.68 13.34
C MET A 1 -14.91 -26.78 12.11
N GLY A 2 -15.92 -27.04 11.26
CA GLY A 2 -16.11 -26.31 9.99
C GLY A 2 -17.38 -25.45 9.92
N VAL A 3 -18.23 -25.46 10.96
CA VAL A 3 -19.59 -24.87 10.91
C VAL A 3 -19.70 -23.55 11.70
N LEU A 4 -18.73 -23.25 12.58
CA LEU A 4 -18.76 -22.03 13.41
C LEU A 4 -18.12 -20.80 12.77
N ILE A 5 -17.40 -20.93 11.65
CA ILE A 5 -16.80 -19.79 10.93
C ILE A 5 -17.79 -19.19 9.92
N GLU A 6 -18.72 -19.99 9.37
CA GLU A 6 -19.76 -19.49 8.45
C GLU A 6 -20.83 -18.63 9.14
N PHE A 7 -21.17 -18.92 10.41
CA PHE A 7 -22.19 -18.14 11.14
C PHE A 7 -21.72 -16.75 11.61
N GLY A 8 -20.41 -16.49 11.65
CA GLY A 8 -19.87 -15.17 11.99
C GLY A 8 -19.73 -14.22 10.79
N MET A 9 -19.74 -14.75 9.56
CA MET A 9 -19.52 -13.96 8.35
C MET A 9 -20.81 -13.51 7.65
N ASN A 10 -21.96 -14.13 7.92
CA ASN A 10 -23.27 -13.76 7.35
C ASN A 10 -24.10 -12.81 8.23
N SER A 11 -23.49 -12.12 9.19
CA SER A 11 -24.17 -11.00 9.85
C SER A 11 -24.11 -9.77 8.93
N PRO A 12 -25.23 -9.06 8.69
CA PRO A 12 -25.24 -7.84 7.89
C PRO A 12 -24.27 -6.76 8.39
N GLY A 13 -23.83 -6.83 9.66
CA GLY A 13 -22.79 -5.95 10.19
C GLY A 13 -21.38 -6.21 9.62
N SER A 14 -21.06 -7.43 9.20
CA SER A 14 -19.72 -7.79 8.70
C SER A 14 -19.46 -7.23 7.29
N SER A 15 -20.48 -7.22 6.44
CA SER A 15 -20.41 -6.72 5.07
C SER A 15 -20.33 -5.20 5.03
N ILE A 16 -21.09 -4.51 5.90
CA ILE A 16 -21.02 -3.04 6.05
C ILE A 16 -19.62 -2.61 6.52
N LEU A 17 -19.04 -3.32 7.50
CA LEU A 17 -17.72 -3.01 8.01
C LEU A 17 -16.63 -3.20 6.95
N ARG A 18 -16.68 -4.29 6.16
CA ARG A 18 -15.76 -4.52 5.03
C ARG A 18 -15.90 -3.44 3.95
N MET A 19 -17.12 -3.08 3.59
CA MET A 19 -17.38 -2.03 2.61
C MET A 19 -16.83 -0.68 3.09
N SER A 20 -17.05 -0.35 4.37
CA SER A 20 -16.50 0.87 4.98
C SER A 20 -14.97 0.88 4.95
N LEU A 21 -14.31 -0.24 5.32
CA LEU A 21 -12.86 -0.38 5.28
C LEU A 21 -12.31 -0.24 3.85
N GLY A 22 -12.95 -0.90 2.87
CA GLY A 22 -12.57 -0.81 1.47
C GLY A 22 -12.61 0.63 0.95
N ILE A 23 -13.70 1.35 1.25
CA ILE A 23 -13.86 2.77 0.87
C ILE A 23 -12.83 3.66 1.57
N THR A 24 -12.63 3.49 2.88
CA THR A 24 -11.65 4.28 3.64
C THR A 24 -10.23 4.06 3.12
N ILE A 25 -9.83 2.80 2.90
CA ILE A 25 -8.51 2.47 2.37
C ILE A 25 -8.34 3.02 0.94
N ALA A 26 -9.37 2.93 0.10
CA ALA A 26 -9.35 3.48 -1.25
C ALA A 26 -9.15 5.00 -1.24
N LEU A 27 -9.89 5.73 -0.40
CA LEU A 27 -9.78 7.17 -0.26
C LEU A 27 -8.39 7.59 0.25
N ILE A 28 -7.92 6.96 1.33
CA ILE A 28 -6.60 7.26 1.91
C ILE A 28 -5.50 6.96 0.89
N SER A 29 -5.57 5.82 0.21
CA SER A 29 -4.54 5.42 -0.75
C SER A 29 -4.54 6.34 -1.98
N SER A 30 -5.71 6.75 -2.46
CA SER A 30 -5.83 7.67 -3.60
C SER A 30 -5.32 9.06 -3.26
N CYS A 31 -5.67 9.57 -2.07
CA CYS A 31 -5.19 10.85 -1.58
C CYS A 31 -3.67 10.83 -1.39
N GLY A 32 -3.14 9.79 -0.73
CA GLY A 32 -1.70 9.61 -0.56
C GLY A 32 -0.95 9.53 -1.89
N LEU A 33 -1.54 8.88 -2.91
CA LEU A 33 -0.90 8.74 -4.22
C LEU A 33 -0.83 10.09 -4.93
N LEU A 34 -1.89 10.89 -4.86
CA LEU A 34 -1.92 12.26 -5.37
C LEU A 34 -0.88 13.14 -4.67
N THR A 35 -0.80 13.08 -3.33
CA THR A 35 0.19 13.85 -2.56
C THR A 35 1.62 13.46 -2.92
N ASN A 36 1.93 12.17 -3.00
CA ASN A 36 3.24 11.70 -3.41
C ASN A 36 3.55 12.11 -4.86
N ALA A 37 2.55 12.17 -5.75
CA ALA A 37 2.75 12.63 -7.13
C ALA A 37 3.12 14.11 -7.21
N ILE A 38 2.45 14.95 -6.43
CA ILE A 38 2.79 16.37 -6.33
C ILE A 38 4.22 16.54 -5.80
N VAL A 39 4.59 15.79 -4.76
CA VAL A 39 5.94 15.80 -4.17
C VAL A 39 6.99 15.35 -5.18
N LEU A 40 6.74 14.29 -5.93
CA LEU A 40 7.65 13.79 -6.96
C LEU A 40 7.84 14.80 -8.10
N VAL A 41 6.75 15.43 -8.57
CA VAL A 41 6.80 16.49 -9.60
C VAL A 41 7.60 17.70 -9.07
N ALA A 42 7.35 18.10 -7.83
CA ALA A 42 8.11 19.18 -7.19
C ALA A 42 9.61 18.83 -7.08
N PHE A 43 9.94 17.57 -6.77
CA PHE A 43 11.32 17.10 -6.77
C PHE A 43 11.92 17.12 -8.16
N ILE A 44 11.26 16.62 -9.20
CA ILE A 44 11.79 16.66 -10.57
C ILE A 44 12.07 18.11 -11.01
N TYR A 45 11.16 19.03 -10.68
CA TYR A 45 11.31 20.45 -11.01
C TYR A 45 12.45 21.13 -10.24
N LYS A 46 12.61 20.83 -8.94
CA LYS A 46 13.69 21.39 -8.08
C LYS A 46 15.03 20.65 -8.17
N SER A 47 15.05 19.38 -8.56
CA SER A 47 16.23 18.51 -8.58
C SER A 47 17.28 18.98 -9.59
N ILE A 48 16.89 19.84 -10.54
CA ILE A 48 17.84 20.52 -11.42
C ILE A 48 18.81 21.42 -10.62
N ARG A 49 18.45 21.82 -9.38
CA ARG A 49 19.24 22.78 -8.57
C ARG A 49 19.88 22.23 -7.30
N LEU A 50 19.41 21.14 -6.70
CA LEU A 50 19.89 20.68 -5.39
C LEU A 50 20.12 19.17 -5.39
N ARG A 51 21.39 18.77 -5.32
CA ARG A 51 21.85 17.36 -5.31
C ARG A 51 22.25 16.92 -3.89
N GLU A 52 21.52 17.38 -2.90
CA GLU A 52 21.77 17.03 -1.50
C GLU A 52 21.30 15.61 -1.19
N PHE A 53 22.09 14.87 -0.41
CA PHE A 53 21.81 13.47 -0.08
C PHE A 53 20.42 13.27 0.55
N SER A 54 19.99 14.20 1.41
CA SER A 54 18.67 14.18 2.04
C SER A 54 17.51 14.29 1.04
N VAL A 55 17.71 15.03 -0.06
CA VAL A 55 16.71 15.18 -1.13
C VAL A 55 16.56 13.86 -1.91
N VAL A 56 17.66 13.15 -2.13
CA VAL A 56 17.65 11.83 -2.79
C VAL A 56 16.92 10.79 -1.93
N LEU A 57 17.16 10.78 -0.61
CA LEU A 57 16.45 9.90 0.31
C LEU A 57 14.94 10.17 0.33
N LEU A 58 14.53 11.43 0.34
CA LEU A 58 13.10 11.80 0.28
C LEU A 58 12.45 11.41 -1.06
N CYS A 59 13.18 11.53 -2.16
CA CYS A 59 12.71 11.06 -3.46
C CYS A 59 12.52 9.52 -3.47
N ALA A 60 13.50 8.77 -2.96
CA ALA A 60 13.40 7.32 -2.82
C ALA A 60 12.21 6.91 -1.94
N LEU A 61 11.99 7.61 -0.81
CA LEU A 61 10.84 7.38 0.07
C LEU A 61 9.50 7.61 -0.66
N THR A 62 9.42 8.67 -1.46
CA THR A 62 8.22 9.01 -2.25
C THR A 62 7.90 7.92 -3.27
N ILE A 63 8.93 7.38 -3.95
CA ILE A 63 8.78 6.28 -4.92
C ILE A 63 8.31 4.99 -4.24
N VAL A 64 8.91 4.62 -3.11
CA VAL A 64 8.52 3.43 -2.35
C VAL A 64 7.08 3.56 -1.85
N ASN A 65 6.70 4.73 -1.33
CA ASN A 65 5.33 5.00 -0.89
C ASN A 65 4.33 4.90 -2.06
N MET A 66 4.66 5.44 -3.24
CA MET A 66 3.81 5.27 -4.42
C MET A 66 3.60 3.80 -4.79
N ALA A 67 4.67 3.00 -4.79
CA ALA A 67 4.56 1.58 -5.10
C ALA A 67 3.62 0.85 -4.11
N GLN A 68 3.70 1.17 -2.82
CA GLN A 68 2.79 0.62 -1.79
C GLN A 68 1.33 1.03 -2.04
N LEU A 69 1.10 2.31 -2.34
CA LEU A 69 -0.25 2.82 -2.57
C LEU A 69 -0.89 2.23 -3.85
N ILE A 70 -0.08 1.99 -4.89
CA ILE A 70 -0.52 1.28 -6.09
C ILE A 70 -0.93 -0.15 -5.75
N LEU A 71 -0.16 -0.87 -4.90
CA LEU A 71 -0.55 -2.20 -4.45
C LEU A 71 -1.84 -2.18 -3.62
N TYR A 72 -2.04 -1.18 -2.77
CA TYR A 72 -3.29 -1.04 -2.02
C TYR A 72 -4.49 -0.81 -2.93
N ILE A 73 -4.39 0.11 -3.90
CA ILE A 73 -5.50 0.41 -4.81
C ILE A 73 -5.73 -0.75 -5.79
N GLY A 74 -4.66 -1.31 -6.35
CA GLY A 74 -4.74 -2.31 -7.41
C GLY A 74 -5.06 -3.72 -6.92
N TYR A 75 -4.78 -4.02 -5.65
CA TYR A 75 -4.90 -5.38 -5.13
C TYR A 75 -5.67 -5.49 -3.80
N LEU A 76 -5.35 -4.64 -2.81
CA LEU A 76 -6.00 -4.73 -1.49
C LEU A 76 -7.46 -4.25 -1.52
N VAL A 77 -7.74 -3.12 -2.16
CA VAL A 77 -9.10 -2.57 -2.24
C VAL A 77 -10.06 -3.53 -2.94
N PRO A 78 -9.76 -4.07 -4.14
CA PRO A 78 -10.71 -4.96 -4.81
C PRO A 78 -10.86 -6.31 -4.10
N SER A 79 -9.81 -6.82 -3.43
CA SER A 79 -9.92 -8.05 -2.64
C SER A 79 -10.84 -7.90 -1.41
N ILE A 80 -10.91 -6.70 -0.82
CA ILE A 80 -11.89 -6.40 0.24
C ILE A 80 -13.32 -6.44 -0.30
N PHE A 81 -13.57 -5.92 -1.50
CA PHE A 81 -14.92 -5.89 -2.11
C PHE A 81 -15.39 -7.26 -2.59
N ILE A 82 -14.50 -8.06 -3.20
CA ILE A 82 -14.84 -9.37 -3.78
C ILE A 82 -14.94 -10.43 -2.67
N SER A 83 -14.49 -10.14 -1.45
CA SER A 83 -14.40 -11.08 -0.32
C SER A 83 -13.57 -12.34 -0.62
N GLN A 84 -12.82 -12.29 -1.72
CA GLN A 84 -11.87 -13.28 -2.19
C GLN A 84 -10.67 -12.53 -2.76
N PHE A 85 -9.52 -13.18 -2.81
CA PHE A 85 -8.38 -12.62 -3.50
C PHE A 85 -8.65 -12.59 -5.02
N LEU A 86 -8.22 -11.51 -5.68
CA LEU A 86 -8.48 -11.23 -7.10
C LEU A 86 -8.08 -12.35 -8.07
N PHE A 87 -7.16 -13.22 -7.65
CA PHE A 87 -6.72 -14.39 -8.40
C PHE A 87 -7.23 -15.60 -7.62
N GLY A 88 -8.07 -16.45 -8.20
CA GLY A 88 -8.75 -17.57 -7.51
C GLY A 88 -7.81 -18.67 -7.00
N ASP A 89 -8.35 -19.62 -6.23
CA ASP A 89 -7.66 -20.51 -5.26
C ASP A 89 -6.38 -21.26 -5.69
N ASN A 90 -6.14 -21.45 -7.00
CA ASN A 90 -4.94 -22.15 -7.49
C ASN A 90 -3.81 -21.22 -7.96
N VAL A 91 -4.14 -20.01 -8.42
CA VAL A 91 -3.17 -18.95 -8.79
C VAL A 91 -3.02 -17.93 -7.65
N SER A 92 -4.03 -17.87 -6.77
CA SER A 92 -4.10 -17.05 -5.56
C SER A 92 -2.86 -17.22 -4.70
N ASN A 93 -2.43 -18.45 -4.41
CA ASN A 93 -1.43 -18.67 -3.38
C ASN A 93 -0.07 -18.09 -3.75
N GLU A 94 0.36 -18.20 -5.01
CA GLU A 94 1.64 -17.64 -5.45
C GLU A 94 1.57 -16.12 -5.65
N VAL A 95 0.50 -15.61 -6.29
CA VAL A 95 0.37 -14.16 -6.51
C VAL A 95 0.14 -13.42 -5.20
N ASN A 96 -0.70 -13.94 -4.30
CA ASN A 96 -0.93 -13.36 -2.98
C ASN A 96 0.34 -13.40 -2.13
N ARG A 97 1.10 -14.50 -2.19
CA ARG A 97 2.39 -14.62 -1.51
C ARG A 97 3.41 -13.63 -2.07
N LEU A 98 3.46 -13.46 -3.38
CA LEU A 98 4.35 -12.50 -4.04
C LEU A 98 3.97 -11.06 -3.68
N VAL A 99 2.69 -10.71 -3.74
CA VAL A 99 2.20 -9.37 -3.35
C VAL A 99 2.44 -9.11 -1.87
N GLY A 100 2.21 -10.11 -1.00
CA GLY A 100 2.49 -10.02 0.42
C GLY A 100 3.99 -9.82 0.72
N LEU A 101 4.86 -10.58 0.05
CA LEU A 101 6.32 -10.39 0.14
C LEU A 101 6.72 -9.01 -0.36
N LEU A 102 6.22 -8.58 -1.52
CA LEU A 102 6.51 -7.27 -2.10
C LEU A 102 6.10 -6.14 -1.15
N GLN A 103 4.94 -6.25 -0.52
CA GLN A 103 4.47 -5.29 0.47
C GLN A 103 5.42 -5.22 1.68
N LEU A 104 5.88 -6.37 2.17
CA LEU A 104 6.79 -6.47 3.31
C LEU A 104 8.18 -5.89 2.97
N TRP A 105 8.66 -6.15 1.76
CA TRP A 105 9.89 -5.56 1.22
C TRP A 105 9.80 -4.04 1.11
N LEU A 106 8.70 -3.50 0.58
CA LEU A 106 8.50 -2.05 0.51
C LEU A 106 8.46 -1.42 1.91
N TRP A 107 7.80 -2.08 2.88
CA TRP A 107 7.80 -1.64 4.28
C TRP A 107 9.22 -1.60 4.87
N TYR A 108 10.01 -2.64 4.62
CA TYR A 108 11.40 -2.70 5.03
C TYR A 108 12.23 -1.55 4.43
N PHE A 109 12.09 -1.28 3.13
CA PHE A 109 12.78 -0.16 2.48
C PHE A 109 12.40 1.19 3.09
N THR A 110 11.10 1.43 3.35
CA THR A 110 10.63 2.64 4.03
C THR A 110 11.31 2.80 5.40
N LEU A 111 11.38 1.75 6.20
CA LEU A 111 12.05 1.78 7.50
C LEU A 111 13.55 2.07 7.37
N CYS A 112 14.25 1.43 6.44
CA CYS A 112 15.67 1.71 6.20
C CYS A 112 15.92 3.17 5.82
N ILE A 113 15.08 3.75 4.95
CA ILE A 113 15.21 5.15 4.53
C ILE A 113 14.97 6.10 5.71
N ILE A 114 13.93 5.84 6.52
CA ILE A 114 13.63 6.65 7.72
C ILE A 114 14.77 6.57 8.73
N LEU A 115 15.30 5.38 9.00
CA LEU A 115 16.44 5.18 9.90
C LEU A 115 17.70 5.90 9.39
N THR A 116 17.98 5.80 8.08
CA THR A 116 19.10 6.50 7.46
C THR A 116 18.94 8.02 7.60
N PHE A 117 17.74 8.54 7.39
CA PHE A 117 17.43 9.96 7.59
C PHE A 117 17.60 10.40 9.05
N ALA A 118 17.21 9.54 10.00
CA ALA A 118 17.38 9.80 11.42
C ALA A 118 18.85 9.82 11.85
N MET A 119 19.72 9.02 11.22
CA MET A 119 21.16 9.02 11.50
C MET A 119 21.91 10.22 10.90
N LEU A 120 21.36 10.86 9.86
CA LEU A 120 21.95 12.02 9.20
C LEU A 120 21.61 13.36 9.85
N ARG A 121 20.69 13.34 10.82
CA ARG A 121 20.22 14.52 11.54
C ARG A 121 20.91 14.64 12.90
#